data_AF-A0ABD2XP13-F1
#
_entry.id   AF-A0ABD2XP13-F1
#
_cell.length_a   1.000
_cell.length_b   1.000
_cell.length_c   1.000
_cell.angle_alpha   90.00
_cell.angle_beta   90.00
_cell.angle_gamma   90.00
#
_symmetry.space_group_name_H-M   'P 1'
#
loop_
_entity.id
_entity.type
_entity.pdbx_description
1 polymer ?
#
loop_
_entity_poly.entity_id
_entity_poly.type
_entity_poly.pdbx_seq_one_letter_code
_entity_poly.pdbx_strand_id
1 'polypeptide(L)'
;MNFKIILALLGILIPDIHAVHDRLKLLIDTDAGSDDAVALMLALKASDMVDVVAITCTYGNTVEENVEKNVLKILTIAGRTDVPVYSGSKKPLKSYSYKPTNFFGIDGMGDTEFAKEVTAEVDRSMTAPEAMSYYAQLFPSIPLFRVLLVYRNFI
;
A
#
# COMPACT_ATOMS: atom_id res chain seq x y z
N MET A 1 -2.19 -34.06 6.81
CA MET A 1 -1.19 -34.28 7.87
C MET A 1 -0.47 -32.96 8.09
N ASN A 2 -0.65 -32.36 9.26
CA ASN A 2 -0.38 -30.94 9.53
C ASN A 2 1.11 -30.73 9.87
N PHE A 3 1.78 -29.74 9.28
CA PHE A 3 3.23 -29.47 9.46
C PHE A 3 3.64 -29.33 10.94
N LYS A 4 2.69 -28.87 11.76
CA LYS A 4 2.80 -28.74 13.23
C LYS A 4 3.03 -30.07 13.97
N ILE A 5 2.55 -31.20 13.44
CA ILE A 5 2.70 -32.53 14.07
C ILE A 5 4.14 -33.05 13.93
N ILE A 6 4.82 -32.71 12.83
CA ILE A 6 6.20 -33.14 12.55
C ILE A 6 7.19 -32.46 13.53
N LEU A 7 6.95 -31.19 13.86
CA LEU A 7 7.82 -30.42 14.78
C LEU A 7 7.65 -30.85 16.24
N ALA A 8 6.46 -31.30 16.65
CA ALA A 8 6.20 -31.79 18.00
C ALA A 8 6.89 -33.13 18.31
N LEU A 9 7.13 -33.98 17.30
CA LEU A 9 7.79 -35.28 17.46
C LEU A 9 9.32 -35.18 17.56
N LEU A 10 9.92 -34.03 17.26
CA LEU A 10 11.38 -33.80 17.30
C LEU A 10 11.89 -33.23 18.63
N GLY A 11 11.07 -33.21 19.69
CA GLY A 11 11.53 -32.91 21.05
C GLY A 11 12.03 -31.49 21.29
N ILE A 12 11.79 -30.56 20.35
CA ILE A 12 12.06 -29.14 20.55
C ILE A 12 10.87 -28.58 21.35
N LEU A 13 11.05 -28.54 22.68
CA LEU A 13 10.26 -27.66 23.54
C LEU A 13 10.41 -26.22 23.02
N ILE A 14 9.43 -25.74 22.25
CA ILE A 14 9.24 -24.31 22.06
C ILE A 14 8.31 -23.87 23.18
N PRO A 15 8.82 -23.12 24.18
CA PRO A 15 7.94 -22.51 25.17
C PRO A 15 7.03 -21.51 24.44
N ASP A 16 5.73 -21.63 24.70
CA ASP A 16 4.66 -20.68 24.35
C ASP A 16 4.53 -20.26 22.88
N ILE A 17 3.67 -20.96 22.14
CA ILE A 17 3.03 -20.50 20.88
C ILE A 17 2.08 -19.30 21.10
N HIS A 18 2.07 -18.69 22.29
CA HIS A 18 1.32 -17.47 22.60
C HIS A 18 2.18 -16.20 22.62
N ALA A 19 3.34 -16.20 21.95
CA ALA A 19 3.93 -14.94 21.51
C ALA A 19 2.94 -14.30 20.51
N VAL A 20 2.20 -13.30 21.00
CA VAL A 20 1.41 -12.36 20.22
C VAL A 20 2.28 -11.91 19.04
N HIS A 21 2.02 -12.43 17.84
CA HIS A 21 2.62 -11.90 16.64
C HIS A 21 1.93 -10.56 16.40
N ASP A 22 2.48 -9.49 17.00
CA ASP A 22 2.08 -8.14 16.63
C ASP A 22 2.33 -8.01 15.13
N ARG A 23 1.23 -7.94 14.37
CA ARG A 23 1.29 -7.79 12.91
C ARG A 23 2.12 -6.56 12.60
N LEU A 24 2.95 -6.67 11.57
CA LEU A 24 3.75 -5.55 11.10
C LEU A 24 2.81 -4.45 10.59
N LYS A 25 2.74 -3.34 11.33
CA LYS A 25 1.97 -2.16 10.89
C LYS A 25 2.68 -1.53 9.72
N LEU A 26 1.97 -1.29 8.62
CA LEU A 26 2.53 -0.64 7.43
C LEU A 26 1.67 0.56 7.03
N LEU A 27 2.34 1.70 6.84
CA LEU A 27 1.82 2.78 6.03
C LEU A 27 2.49 2.67 4.66
N ILE A 28 1.67 2.58 3.61
CA ILE A 28 2.15 2.38 2.24
C ILE A 28 2.02 3.67 1.43
N ASP A 29 3.15 4.18 0.93
CA ASP A 29 3.16 5.28 -0.04
C ASP A 29 3.36 4.74 -1.45
N THR A 30 2.51 5.13 -2.40
CA THR A 30 2.48 4.56 -3.76
C THR A 30 2.01 5.53 -4.83
N ASP A 31 2.51 5.36 -6.05
CA ASP A 31 2.03 5.98 -7.28
C ASP A 31 1.22 5.01 -8.18
N ALA A 32 0.79 3.89 -7.61
CA ALA A 32 -0.20 2.92 -8.11
C ALA A 32 -0.05 2.53 -9.59
N GLY A 33 1.18 2.17 -9.98
CA GLY A 33 1.47 1.42 -11.19
C GLY A 33 1.03 -0.04 -11.11
N SER A 34 1.25 -0.79 -12.19
CA SER A 34 0.86 -2.21 -12.26
C SER A 34 1.64 -3.10 -11.27
N ASP A 35 2.91 -2.79 -11.05
CA ASP A 35 3.77 -3.43 -10.05
C ASP A 35 3.33 -3.06 -8.62
N ASP A 36 2.98 -1.79 -8.38
CA ASP A 36 2.42 -1.36 -7.11
C ASP A 36 1.12 -2.07 -6.76
N ALA A 37 0.26 -2.28 -7.77
CA ALA A 37 -1.00 -2.99 -7.59
C ALA A 37 -0.78 -4.43 -7.08
N VAL A 38 0.24 -5.12 -7.61
CA VAL A 38 0.61 -6.48 -7.16
C VAL A 38 1.14 -6.44 -5.72
N ALA A 39 2.03 -5.50 -5.41
CA ALA A 39 2.61 -5.38 -4.07
C ALA A 39 1.54 -5.02 -3.01
N LEU A 40 0.64 -4.08 -3.32
CA LEU A 40 -0.50 -3.73 -2.48
C LEU A 40 -1.40 -4.94 -2.26
N MET A 41 -1.75 -5.68 -3.31
CA MET A 41 -2.58 -6.88 -3.18
C MET A 41 -1.92 -7.92 -2.27
N LEU A 42 -0.61 -8.15 -2.40
CA LEU A 42 0.13 -9.06 -1.53
C LEU A 42 0.09 -8.60 -0.07
N ALA A 43 0.37 -7.32 0.19
CA ALA A 43 0.34 -6.76 1.55
C ALA A 43 -1.06 -6.86 2.18
N LEU A 44 -2.12 -6.58 1.42
CA LEU A 44 -3.51 -6.64 1.88
C LEU A 44 -3.99 -8.08 2.13
N LYS A 45 -3.46 -9.06 1.39
CA LYS A 45 -3.79 -10.48 1.55
C LYS A 45 -2.99 -11.18 2.66
N ALA A 46 -1.79 -10.69 2.98
CA ALA A 46 -0.97 -11.18 4.09
C ALA A 46 -1.42 -10.62 5.47
N SER A 47 -2.73 -10.57 5.71
CA SER A 47 -3.34 -9.91 6.88
C SER A 47 -3.12 -10.63 8.22
N ASP A 48 -2.54 -11.83 8.17
CA ASP A 48 -2.05 -12.59 9.31
C ASP A 48 -0.69 -12.10 9.80
N MET A 49 0.11 -11.49 8.93
CA MET A 49 1.46 -10.99 9.23
C MET A 49 1.56 -9.46 9.18
N VAL A 50 0.72 -8.80 8.38
CA VAL A 50 0.77 -7.37 8.07
C VAL A 50 -0.55 -6.69 8.41
N ASP A 51 -0.44 -5.49 8.96
CA ASP A 51 -1.56 -4.58 9.24
C ASP A 51 -1.36 -3.29 8.44
N VAL A 52 -1.94 -3.20 7.25
CA VAL A 52 -1.90 -1.98 6.43
C VAL A 52 -2.82 -0.94 7.09
N VAL A 53 -2.23 0.04 7.77
CA VAL A 53 -2.97 1.01 8.59
C VAL A 53 -3.42 2.24 7.81
N ALA A 54 -2.73 2.54 6.70
CA ALA A 54 -3.07 3.61 5.78
C ALA A 54 -2.33 3.45 4.45
N ILE A 55 -2.89 4.04 3.40
CA ILE A 55 -2.24 4.19 2.09
C ILE A 55 -2.18 5.67 1.73
N THR A 56 -1.05 6.13 1.23
CA THR A 56 -0.88 7.47 0.69
C THR A 56 -0.62 7.42 -0.80
N CYS A 57 -1.31 8.28 -1.55
CA CYS A 57 -1.18 8.39 -3.00
C CYS A 57 -0.19 9.49 -3.36
N THR A 58 0.77 9.22 -4.24
CA THR A 58 1.77 10.21 -4.66
C THR A 58 1.90 10.27 -6.18
N TYR A 59 2.33 11.41 -6.69
CA TYR A 59 2.58 11.62 -8.11
C TYR A 59 3.77 10.78 -8.61
N GLY A 60 3.64 10.14 -9.78
CA GLY A 60 4.72 9.29 -10.30
C GLY A 60 4.42 8.68 -11.68
N ASN A 61 3.98 7.42 -11.71
CA ASN A 61 3.61 6.68 -12.92
C ASN A 61 2.46 7.34 -13.70
N THR A 62 1.60 8.07 -13.00
CA THR A 62 0.51 8.88 -13.56
C THR A 62 0.26 10.10 -12.66
N VAL A 63 -0.74 10.92 -13.01
CA VAL A 63 -1.19 12.03 -12.15
C VAL A 63 -1.85 11.49 -10.89
N GLU A 64 -1.75 12.24 -9.80
CA GLU A 64 -2.21 11.81 -8.47
C GLU A 64 -3.70 11.40 -8.46
N GLU A 65 -4.56 12.09 -9.20
CA GLU A 65 -5.98 11.73 -9.32
C GLU A 65 -6.21 10.34 -9.94
N ASN A 66 -5.31 9.86 -10.80
CA ASN A 66 -5.38 8.51 -11.33
C ASN A 66 -4.84 7.49 -10.33
N VAL A 67 -3.80 7.85 -9.58
CA VAL A 67 -3.26 7.03 -8.49
C VAL A 67 -4.33 6.74 -7.45
N GLU A 68 -5.07 7.76 -7.01
CA GLU A 68 -6.21 7.59 -6.10
C GLU A 68 -7.18 6.54 -6.63
N LYS A 69 -7.66 6.71 -7.87
CA LYS A 69 -8.61 5.77 -8.49
C LYS A 69 -8.06 4.36 -8.53
N ASN A 70 -6.78 4.18 -8.87
CA ASN A 70 -6.16 2.87 -8.95
C ASN A 70 -6.08 2.21 -7.57
N VAL A 71 -5.66 2.94 -6.52
CA VAL A 71 -5.67 2.43 -5.15
C VAL A 71 -7.08 2.02 -4.71
N LEU A 72 -8.10 2.84 -4.98
CA LEU A 72 -9.48 2.51 -4.62
C LEU A 72 -10.01 1.27 -5.35
N LYS A 73 -9.68 1.11 -6.65
CA LYS A 73 -9.96 -0.12 -7.42
C LYS A 73 -9.28 -1.33 -6.78
N ILE A 74 -8.01 -1.21 -6.37
CA ILE A 74 -7.23 -2.27 -5.72
C ILE A 74 -7.88 -2.67 -4.39
N LEU A 75 -8.24 -1.70 -3.54
CA LEU A 75 -8.92 -1.96 -2.26
C LEU A 75 -10.29 -2.64 -2.46
N THR A 76 -11.03 -2.22 -3.48
CA THR A 76 -12.31 -2.83 -3.87
C THR A 76 -12.13 -4.28 -4.28
N ILE A 77 -11.10 -4.61 -5.07
CA ILE A 77 -10.78 -6.00 -5.45
C ILE A 77 -10.33 -6.80 -4.21
N ALA A 78 -9.50 -6.21 -3.36
CA ALA A 78 -8.94 -6.86 -2.18
C ALA A 78 -10.00 -7.17 -1.11
N GLY A 79 -11.14 -6.45 -1.13
CA GLY A 79 -12.16 -6.48 -0.10
C GLY A 79 -11.72 -5.75 1.18
N ARG A 80 -10.89 -4.71 1.03
CA ARG A 80 -10.24 -3.97 2.12
C ARG A 80 -10.53 -2.47 2.06
N THR A 81 -11.78 -2.12 1.78
CA THR A 81 -12.23 -0.72 1.71
C THR A 81 -12.26 -0.02 3.08
N ASP A 82 -11.89 -0.73 4.15
CA ASP A 82 -11.67 -0.22 5.50
C ASP A 82 -10.33 0.53 5.65
N VAL A 83 -9.37 0.31 4.75
CA VAL A 83 -8.05 0.96 4.82
C VAL A 83 -8.17 2.42 4.34
N PRO A 84 -7.81 3.41 5.16
CA PRO A 84 -7.89 4.81 4.76
C PRO A 84 -6.85 5.14 3.69
N VAL A 85 -7.26 5.93 2.71
CA VAL A 85 -6.43 6.41 1.59
C VAL A 85 -6.33 7.93 1.68
N TYR A 86 -5.11 8.46 1.58
CA TYR A 86 -4.85 9.91 1.66
C TYR A 86 -4.13 10.44 0.43
N SER A 87 -4.55 11.60 -0.03
CA SER A 87 -3.99 12.27 -1.22
C SER A 87 -2.70 12.98 -0.93
N GLY A 88 -1.71 12.76 -1.78
CA GLY A 88 -0.40 13.41 -1.67
C GLY A 88 -0.21 14.54 -2.66
N SER A 89 1.06 14.73 -3.01
CA SER A 89 1.42 15.87 -3.85
C SER A 89 0.94 15.66 -5.28
N LYS A 90 0.29 16.67 -5.86
CA LYS A 90 -0.15 16.67 -7.27
C LYS A 90 0.97 16.89 -8.28
N LYS A 91 2.18 17.20 -7.79
CA LYS A 91 3.36 17.52 -8.61
C LYS A 91 4.65 17.23 -7.85
N PRO A 92 5.79 17.02 -8.53
CA PRO A 92 7.08 16.91 -7.87
C PRO A 92 7.46 18.20 -7.12
N LEU A 93 8.20 18.06 -6.01
CA LEU A 93 8.67 19.20 -5.21
C LEU A 93 9.67 20.08 -5.98
N LYS A 94 10.57 19.46 -6.77
CA LYS A 94 11.48 20.19 -7.66
C LYS A 94 10.91 20.29 -9.08
N SER A 95 10.93 21.52 -9.59
CA SER A 95 10.40 21.99 -10.89
C SER A 95 11.01 21.34 -12.15
N TYR A 96 11.90 20.34 -12.03
CA TYR A 96 12.45 19.66 -13.21
C TYR A 96 11.41 18.70 -13.79
N SER A 97 10.51 19.25 -14.61
CA SER A 97 9.94 18.69 -15.85
C SER A 97 9.52 17.21 -15.90
N TYR A 98 9.38 16.53 -14.78
CA TYR A 98 8.89 15.16 -14.75
C TYR A 98 7.38 15.21 -14.97
N LYS A 99 7.00 14.83 -16.18
CA LYS A 99 5.63 14.54 -16.55
C LYS A 99 5.53 13.03 -16.76
N PRO A 100 4.54 12.35 -16.14
CA PRO A 100 4.22 10.98 -16.45
C PRO A 100 4.06 10.82 -17.95
N THR A 101 4.76 9.85 -18.50
CA THR A 101 4.53 9.37 -19.85
C THR A 101 3.41 8.35 -19.84
N ASN A 102 2.69 8.15 -20.94
CA ASN A 102 1.67 7.09 -21.04
C ASN A 102 2.27 5.68 -21.20
N PHE A 103 3.47 5.43 -20.67
CA PHE A 103 4.14 4.12 -20.77
C PHE A 103 3.30 3.01 -20.11
N PHE A 104 2.64 3.33 -18.99
CA PHE A 104 1.72 2.45 -18.29
C PHE A 104 0.25 2.69 -18.66
N GLY A 105 -0.02 3.36 -19.79
CA GLY A 105 -1.35 3.86 -20.12
C GLY A 105 -1.62 5.27 -19.58
N ILE A 106 -2.75 5.85 -19.98
CA ILE A 106 -3.22 7.17 -19.54
C ILE A 106 -3.57 7.14 -18.05
N ASP A 107 -4.20 6.05 -17.59
CA ASP A 107 -4.58 5.86 -16.19
C ASP A 107 -3.43 5.34 -15.30
N GLY A 108 -2.27 5.04 -15.87
CA GLY A 108 -1.11 4.48 -15.16
C GLY A 108 -1.21 2.99 -14.83
N MET A 109 -2.27 2.29 -15.28
CA MET A 109 -2.55 0.88 -14.99
C MET A 109 -3.15 0.14 -16.21
N GLY A 110 -2.59 0.40 -17.38
CA GLY A 110 -2.87 -0.33 -18.62
C GLY A 110 -4.16 0.05 -19.33
N ASP A 111 -4.86 1.12 -18.91
CA ASP A 111 -6.10 1.62 -19.52
C ASP A 111 -7.20 0.55 -19.65
N THR A 112 -7.32 -0.31 -18.64
CA THR A 112 -8.30 -1.40 -18.63
C THR A 112 -9.63 -0.97 -18.04
N GLU A 113 -10.74 -1.47 -18.60
CA GLU A 113 -12.06 -1.23 -18.03
C GLU A 113 -12.20 -1.89 -16.65
N PHE A 114 -12.74 -1.15 -15.69
CA PHE A 114 -12.99 -1.64 -14.35
C PHE A 114 -14.47 -1.99 -14.19
N ALA A 115 -14.77 -3.29 -14.06
CA ALA A 115 -16.14 -3.81 -14.09
C ALA A 115 -16.89 -3.78 -12.74
N LYS A 116 -16.22 -3.41 -11.64
CA LYS A 116 -16.82 -3.38 -10.30
C LYS A 116 -17.17 -1.95 -9.89
N GLU A 117 -18.19 -1.81 -9.06
CA GLU A 117 -18.45 -0.56 -8.35
C GLU A 117 -17.33 -0.30 -7.35
N VAL A 118 -16.73 0.89 -7.40
CA VAL A 118 -15.70 1.33 -6.45
C VAL A 118 -16.41 1.89 -5.23
N THR A 119 -16.29 1.22 -4.09
CA THR A 119 -16.94 1.62 -2.82
C THR A 119 -15.96 2.20 -1.80
N ALA A 120 -14.65 2.10 -2.04
CA ALA A 120 -13.66 2.80 -1.26
C ALA A 120 -13.64 4.28 -1.61
N GLU A 121 -13.31 5.13 -0.64
CA GLU A 121 -13.20 6.58 -0.81
C GLU A 121 -11.85 7.08 -0.33
N VAL A 122 -11.43 8.22 -0.87
CA VAL A 122 -10.25 8.93 -0.36
C VAL A 122 -10.66 9.75 0.84
N ASP A 123 -9.98 9.56 1.97
CA ASP A 123 -10.13 10.37 3.16
C ASP A 123 -9.50 11.76 2.91
N ARG A 124 -10.34 12.78 2.93
CA ARG A 124 -9.96 14.18 2.69
C ARG A 124 -9.75 14.98 3.98
N SER A 125 -9.77 14.32 5.15
CA SER A 125 -9.52 14.96 6.44
C SER A 125 -8.05 15.38 6.64
N MET A 126 -7.13 14.73 5.93
CA MET A 126 -5.69 15.00 5.96
C MET A 126 -5.08 14.83 4.58
N THR A 127 -3.98 15.54 4.33
CA THR A 127 -3.06 15.26 3.22
C THR A 127 -2.16 14.07 3.56
N ALA A 128 -1.55 13.43 2.55
CA ALA A 128 -0.63 12.31 2.77
C ALA A 128 0.54 12.67 3.71
N PRO A 129 1.22 13.84 3.60
CA PRO A 129 2.26 14.20 4.57
C PRO A 129 1.74 14.35 6.00
N GLU A 130 0.53 14.89 6.18
CA GLU A 130 -0.11 14.99 7.50
C GLU A 130 -0.45 13.60 8.06
N ALA A 131 -1.01 12.72 7.22
CA ALA A 131 -1.29 11.34 7.59
C ALA A 131 0.00 10.59 7.96
N MET A 132 1.07 10.70 7.15
CA MET A 132 2.38 10.12 7.48
C MET A 132 2.89 10.59 8.85
N SER A 133 2.81 11.89 9.12
CA SER A 133 3.20 12.46 10.42
C SER A 133 2.33 11.95 11.57
N TYR A 134 1.02 11.85 11.35
CA TYR A 134 0.06 11.33 12.32
C TYR A 134 0.34 9.86 12.68
N TYR A 135 0.46 9.00 11.66
CA TYR A 135 0.72 7.57 11.86
C TYR A 135 2.10 7.29 12.43
N ALA A 136 3.13 8.09 12.08
CA ALA A 136 4.44 7.99 12.70
C ALA A 136 4.42 8.32 14.20
N GLN A 137 3.57 9.26 14.62
CA GLN A 137 3.38 9.57 16.05
C GLN A 137 2.54 8.50 16.76
N LEU A 138 1.48 8.00 16.11
CA LEU A 138 0.61 6.96 16.65
C LEU A 138 1.33 5.62 16.80
N PHE A 139 2.26 5.33 15.89
CA PHE A 139 3.04 4.11 15.84
C PHE A 139 4.53 4.46 15.69
N PRO A 140 5.26 4.74 16.80
CA PRO A 140 6.65 5.21 16.75
C PRO A 140 7.65 4.29 16.01
N SER A 141 7.30 3.02 15.85
CA SER A 141 8.11 2.01 15.15
C SER A 141 7.55 1.65 13.76
N ILE A 142 6.60 2.42 13.22
CA ILE A 142 5.98 2.10 11.94
C ILE A 142 7.01 2.23 10.80
N PRO A 143 7.26 1.14 10.04
CA PRO A 143 7.99 1.25 8.80
C PRO A 143 7.15 2.03 7.80
N LEU A 144 7.71 3.11 7.25
CA LEU A 144 7.20 3.71 6.03
C LEU A 144 7.62 2.83 4.86
N PHE A 145 6.67 2.07 4.30
CA PHE A 145 6.95 1.19 3.17
C PHE A 145 6.53 1.90 1.89
N ARG A 146 7.50 2.48 1.19
CA ARG A 146 7.27 2.99 -0.16
C ARG A 146 7.32 1.82 -1.12
N VAL A 147 6.22 1.51 -1.79
CA VAL A 147 6.28 0.57 -2.91
C VAL A 147 6.86 1.37 -4.08
N LEU A 148 8.06 1.02 -4.50
CA LEU A 148 8.73 1.64 -5.64
C LEU A 148 9.45 0.54 -6.41
N LEU A 149 8.72 -0.17 -7.27
CA LEU A 149 9.27 -1.22 -8.11
C LEU A 149 9.48 -0.78 -9.56
N VAL A 150 9.64 0.54 -9.80
CA VAL A 150 10.24 1.07 -11.03
C VAL A 150 11.24 2.19 -10.73
N TYR A 151 12.50 1.79 -10.51
CA TYR A 151 13.72 2.48 -10.97
C TYR A 151 13.69 4.02 -11.13
N ARG A 152 13.44 4.82 -10.08
CA ARG A 152 13.69 6.27 -10.14
C ARG A 152 14.23 6.87 -8.82
N ASN A 153 15.53 7.17 -8.84
CA ASN A 153 16.17 8.12 -7.93
C ASN A 153 15.62 9.52 -8.16
N PHE A 154 14.72 10.07 -7.34
CA PHE A 154 14.62 11.52 -7.12
C PHE A 154 13.98 11.82 -5.76
N ILE A 155 14.87 12.06 -4.79
CA ILE A 155 14.72 12.96 -3.64
C ILE A 155 14.51 14.41 -4.09
#